data_AF-A0AAN8J925-F1
#
_entry.id   AF-A0AAN8J925-F1
#
_cell.length_a   1.000
_cell.length_b   1.000
_cell.length_c   1.000
_cell.angle_alpha   90.00
_cell.angle_beta   90.00
_cell.angle_gamma   90.00
#
_symmetry.space_group_name_H-M   'P 1'
#
loop_
_entity.id
_entity.type
_entity.pdbx_description
1 polymer ?
#
loop_
_entity_poly.entity_id
_entity_poly.type
_entity_poly.pdbx_seq_one_letter_code
_entity_poly.pdbx_strand_id
1 'polypeptide(L)'
;MLPIIILLVAFSAVNCQINGRLGSHFCRVLLERDCNLFPEVPECGTDGVTYINQCDYTRARCQGVYTDIAHKGSCTPTSTNQTMPGFNGDQAALDYLCIQLSHEECPTTIDEVCATDDVTYQNMCEYEKQRCTHRNLHVKTTGVCSTS
;
A
#
# COMPACT_ATOMS: atom_id res chain seq x y z
N MET A 1 -48.21 17.75 9.97
CA MET A 1 -47.93 17.84 8.53
C MET A 1 -46.43 18.03 8.36
N LEU A 2 -45.79 17.08 7.68
CA LEU A 2 -44.43 17.17 7.12
C LEU A 2 -44.41 18.26 6.03
N PRO A 3 -43.25 18.87 5.75
CA PRO A 3 -42.48 18.33 4.64
C PRO A 3 -40.99 18.12 4.94
N ILE A 4 -40.46 17.18 4.15
CA ILE A 4 -39.11 16.64 4.05
C ILE A 4 -38.25 17.61 3.22
N ILE A 5 -36.92 17.38 3.21
CA ILE A 5 -35.90 17.93 2.30
C ILE A 5 -35.30 19.23 2.90
N ILE A 6 -34.06 19.26 3.40
CA ILE A 6 -32.83 19.15 2.62
C ILE A 6 -31.75 18.37 3.38
N LEU A 7 -31.25 17.34 2.71
CA LEU A 7 -29.95 16.70 2.85
C LEU A 7 -28.84 17.70 3.20
N LEU A 8 -28.32 17.62 4.42
CA LEU A 8 -26.89 17.83 4.63
C LEU A 8 -26.38 16.60 5.36
N VAL A 9 -26.15 15.56 4.55
CA VAL A 9 -25.09 14.61 4.82
C VAL A 9 -23.85 15.49 4.94
N ALA A 10 -23.50 15.86 6.17
CA ALA A 10 -22.19 16.41 6.44
C ALA A 10 -21.23 15.25 6.12
N PHE A 11 -20.78 15.22 4.87
CA PHE A 11 -19.58 14.56 4.42
C PHE A 11 -18.40 15.20 5.17
N SER A 12 -18.31 14.92 6.46
CA SER A 12 -17.09 15.09 7.24
C SER A 12 -16.49 13.71 7.53
N ALA A 13 -16.56 12.82 6.53
CA ALA A 13 -15.56 11.77 6.35
C ALA A 13 -14.38 12.27 5.50
N VAL A 14 -14.23 13.59 5.31
CA VAL A 14 -13.00 14.23 4.79
C VAL A 14 -11.88 14.26 5.84
N ASN A 15 -12.05 13.55 6.96
CA ASN A 15 -10.92 13.00 7.68
C ASN A 15 -10.36 11.81 6.89
N CYS A 16 -9.82 12.09 5.69
CA CYS A 16 -8.79 11.24 5.12
C CYS A 16 -7.63 11.33 6.12
N GLN A 17 -7.55 10.36 7.03
CA GLN A 17 -6.43 10.20 7.95
C GLN A 17 -5.15 10.15 7.12
N ILE A 18 -4.49 11.29 6.97
CA ILE A 18 -3.06 11.41 6.68
C ILE A 18 -2.31 11.02 7.97
N ASN A 19 -2.55 9.79 8.42
CA ASN A 19 -1.91 9.13 9.56
C ASN A 19 -1.63 7.68 9.13
N GLY A 20 -0.59 7.49 8.30
CA GLY A 20 -0.02 6.17 8.02
C GLY A 20 -0.85 5.22 7.17
N ARG A 21 -1.99 5.66 6.61
CA ARG A 21 -2.71 4.89 5.60
C ARG A 21 -1.95 5.01 4.29
N LEU A 22 -1.33 3.92 3.84
CA LEU A 22 -0.71 3.84 2.53
C LEU A 22 -1.85 3.94 1.48
N GLY A 23 -2.25 5.17 1.16
CA GLY A 23 -3.36 5.49 0.24
C GLY A 23 -2.97 5.26 -1.21
N SER A 24 -2.44 4.09 -1.47
CA SER A 24 -1.99 3.61 -2.77
C SER A 24 -3.20 3.16 -3.58
N HIS A 25 -3.27 3.53 -4.87
CA HIS A 25 -4.34 3.03 -5.75
C HIS A 25 -4.35 1.51 -5.74
N PHE A 26 -3.16 0.91 -5.75
CA PHE A 26 -3.01 -0.52 -5.63
C PHE A 26 -3.48 -1.06 -4.27
N CYS A 27 -3.13 -0.42 -3.16
CA CYS A 27 -3.62 -0.86 -1.85
C CYS A 27 -5.15 -0.89 -1.79
N ARG A 28 -5.83 0.10 -2.37
CA ARG A 28 -7.30 0.06 -2.49
C ARG A 28 -7.78 -1.19 -3.22
N VAL A 29 -7.17 -1.52 -4.36
CA VAL A 29 -7.51 -2.72 -5.13
C VAL A 29 -7.18 -3.99 -4.35
N LEU A 30 -5.99 -4.09 -3.76
CA LEU A 30 -5.53 -5.26 -3.02
C LEU A 30 -6.39 -5.55 -1.79
N LEU A 31 -6.86 -4.52 -1.09
CA LEU A 31 -7.75 -4.66 0.07
C LEU A 31 -9.08 -5.34 -0.28
N GLU A 32 -9.50 -5.27 -1.54
CA GLU A 32 -10.72 -5.92 -2.05
C GLU A 32 -10.43 -7.31 -2.66
N ARG A 33 -9.16 -7.75 -2.75
CA ARG A 33 -8.78 -9.05 -3.32
C ARG A 33 -8.87 -10.18 -2.28
N ASP A 34 -9.33 -11.34 -2.75
CA ASP A 34 -9.25 -12.59 -2.00
C ASP A 34 -7.86 -13.21 -2.16
N CYS A 35 -7.05 -13.12 -1.11
CA CYS A 35 -5.70 -13.67 -1.12
C CYS A 35 -5.63 -15.21 -1.14
N ASN A 36 -6.74 -15.92 -0.91
CA ASN A 36 -6.79 -17.38 -1.01
C ASN A 36 -6.75 -17.89 -2.46
N LEU A 37 -6.90 -16.99 -3.44
CA LEU A 37 -6.78 -17.31 -4.86
C LEU A 37 -5.33 -17.46 -5.35
N PHE A 38 -4.35 -17.12 -4.50
CA PHE A 38 -2.93 -17.21 -4.81
C PHE A 38 -2.29 -18.43 -4.13
N PRO A 39 -1.19 -18.98 -4.67
CA PRO A 39 -0.50 -20.12 -4.08
C PRO A 39 -0.10 -19.87 -2.62
N GLU A 40 -0.36 -20.85 -1.75
CA GLU A 40 0.04 -20.81 -0.35
C GLU A 40 1.53 -21.06 -0.22
N VAL A 41 2.25 -20.00 0.16
CA VAL A 41 3.67 -20.03 0.46
C VAL A 41 3.82 -19.27 1.78
N PRO A 42 3.65 -19.94 2.93
CA PRO A 42 3.51 -19.26 4.21
C PRO A 42 4.82 -18.58 4.61
N GLU A 43 4.71 -17.40 5.23
CA GLU A 43 5.83 -16.61 5.71
C GLU A 43 5.51 -16.05 7.11
N CYS A 44 6.49 -16.07 8.00
CA CYS A 44 6.35 -15.54 9.35
C CYS A 44 6.78 -14.08 9.38
N GLY A 45 5.90 -13.20 9.84
CA GLY A 45 6.23 -11.80 10.07
C GLY A 45 6.97 -11.55 11.38
N THR A 46 7.65 -10.42 11.46
CA THR A 46 8.30 -9.92 12.69
C THR A 46 7.31 -9.63 13.83
N ASP A 47 6.03 -9.48 13.50
CA ASP A 47 4.89 -9.38 14.41
C ASP A 47 4.41 -10.74 14.93
N GLY A 48 5.04 -11.85 14.53
CA GLY A 48 4.67 -13.21 14.94
C GLY A 48 3.41 -13.74 14.24
N VAL A 49 2.91 -13.03 13.22
CA VAL A 49 1.77 -13.45 12.41
C VAL A 49 2.27 -14.29 11.23
N THR A 50 1.59 -15.40 10.96
CA THR A 50 1.82 -16.17 9.73
C THR A 50 0.96 -15.62 8.62
N TYR A 51 1.59 -15.13 7.57
CA TYR A 51 0.94 -14.70 6.34
C TYR A 51 0.85 -15.89 5.38
N ILE A 52 -0.34 -16.18 4.87
CA ILE A 52 -0.58 -17.39 4.04
C ILE A 52 0.17 -17.34 2.70
N ASN A 53 0.45 -16.12 2.22
CA ASN A 53 1.24 -15.82 1.02
C ASN A 53 1.56 -14.32 0.98
N GLN A 54 2.28 -13.89 -0.06
CA GLN A 54 2.70 -12.50 -0.27
C GLN A 54 1.51 -11.53 -0.47
N CYS A 55 0.37 -12.00 -0.99
CA CYS A 55 -0.86 -11.18 -1.07
C CYS A 55 -1.32 -10.79 0.33
N ASP A 56 -1.42 -11.76 1.23
CA ASP A 56 -1.90 -11.54 2.59
C ASP A 56 -0.96 -10.64 3.40
N TYR A 57 0.36 -10.87 3.28
CA TYR A 57 1.38 -9.99 3.84
C TYR A 57 1.26 -8.54 3.33
N THR A 58 1.20 -8.35 2.00
CA THR A 58 1.10 -7.02 1.40
C THR A 58 -0.23 -6.34 1.77
N ARG A 59 -1.31 -7.11 1.90
CA ARG A 59 -2.62 -6.62 2.33
C ARG A 59 -2.58 -6.12 3.77
N ALA A 60 -1.96 -6.84 4.69
CA ALA A 60 -1.77 -6.38 6.07
C ALA A 60 -0.97 -5.06 6.12
N ARG A 61 0.05 -4.93 5.28
CA ARG A 61 0.83 -3.69 5.15
C ARG A 61 -0.02 -2.52 4.62
N CYS A 62 -0.89 -2.76 3.64
CA CYS A 62 -1.89 -1.78 3.18
C CYS A 62 -2.90 -1.39 4.27
N GLN A 63 -3.16 -2.28 5.24
CA GLN A 63 -3.99 -2.00 6.42
C GLN A 63 -3.24 -1.22 7.52
N GLY A 64 -1.95 -0.95 7.34
CA GLY A 64 -1.13 -0.20 8.29
C GLY A 64 -0.40 -1.08 9.30
N VAL A 65 -0.39 -2.40 9.13
CA VAL A 65 0.47 -3.28 9.94
C VAL A 65 1.92 -2.99 9.57
N TYR A 66 2.75 -2.65 10.55
CA TYR A 66 4.19 -2.50 10.38
C TYR A 66 4.88 -3.80 10.77
N THR A 67 5.23 -4.60 9.78
CA THR A 67 5.90 -5.88 9.93
C THR A 67 6.80 -6.12 8.72
N ASP A 68 7.90 -6.80 8.92
CA ASP A 68 8.73 -7.38 7.86
C ASP A 68 8.63 -8.90 7.92
N ILE A 69 9.10 -9.60 6.88
CA ILE A 69 9.20 -11.07 6.92
C ILE A 69 10.41 -11.46 7.77
N ALA A 70 10.16 -12.16 8.88
CA ALA A 70 11.18 -12.70 9.76
C ALA A 70 11.83 -13.95 9.15
N HIS A 71 11.01 -14.89 8.67
CA HIS A 71 11.49 -16.09 7.99
C HIS A 71 10.42 -16.72 7.10
N LYS A 72 10.85 -17.59 6.17
CA LYS A 72 9.95 -18.43 5.38
C LYS A 72 9.31 -19.52 6.25
N GLY A 73 8.09 -19.92 5.91
CA GLY A 73 7.29 -20.87 6.68
C GLY A 73 6.49 -20.21 7.80
N SER A 74 5.59 -20.96 8.41
CA SER A 74 4.73 -20.48 9.50
C SER A 74 5.50 -20.12 10.76
N CYS A 75 4.99 -19.15 11.51
CA CYS A 75 5.50 -18.80 12.83
C CYS A 75 5.39 -19.99 13.80
N THR A 76 6.33 -20.05 14.73
CA THR A 76 6.31 -21.01 15.84
C THR A 76 6.23 -20.26 17.17
N PRO A 77 5.82 -20.87 18.28
CA PRO A 77 5.73 -20.17 19.57
C PRO A 77 7.03 -19.48 20.01
N THR A 78 8.17 -19.88 19.43
CA THR A 78 9.51 -19.36 19.70
C THR A 78 9.97 -18.29 18.70
N SER A 79 9.17 -17.93 17.69
CA SER A 79 9.60 -17.07 16.57
C SER A 79 9.67 -15.57 16.89
N THR A 80 9.45 -15.15 18.14
CA THR A 80 9.33 -13.73 18.54
C THR A 80 10.66 -12.96 18.62
N ASN A 81 11.81 -13.55 18.24
CA ASN A 81 13.11 -12.92 18.47
C ASN A 81 14.15 -13.08 17.34
N GLN A 82 13.72 -13.38 16.10
CA GLN A 82 14.65 -13.47 14.99
C GLN A 82 14.49 -12.28 14.05
N THR A 83 15.16 -11.17 14.38
CA THR A 83 15.48 -10.13 13.40
C THR A 83 16.57 -10.70 12.49
N MET A 84 16.16 -11.36 11.40
CA MET A 84 17.10 -11.68 10.32
C MET A 84 17.62 -10.36 9.74
N PRO A 85 18.94 -10.11 9.72
CA PRO A 85 19.46 -8.93 9.07
C PRO A 85 19.28 -9.07 7.55
N GLY A 86 18.48 -8.19 6.96
CA GLY A 86 18.53 -7.96 5.51
C GLY A 86 17.23 -8.10 4.72
N PHE A 87 16.07 -8.31 5.34
CA PHE A 87 14.80 -8.26 4.61
C PHE A 87 14.05 -6.98 4.92
N ASN A 88 14.20 -5.97 4.04
CA ASN A 88 13.36 -4.78 4.08
C ASN A 88 11.99 -5.19 3.49
N GLY A 89 11.02 -5.48 4.35
CA GLY A 89 9.71 -5.96 3.95
C GLY A 89 8.91 -4.93 3.14
N ASP A 90 9.26 -3.65 3.20
CA ASP A 90 8.69 -2.62 2.33
C ASP A 90 9.11 -2.86 0.85
N GLN A 91 10.33 -3.36 0.63
CA GLN A 91 10.81 -3.70 -0.72
C GLN A 91 10.10 -4.93 -1.27
N ALA A 92 9.88 -5.95 -0.45
CA ALA A 92 9.14 -7.15 -0.84
C ALA A 92 7.65 -6.87 -1.11
N ALA A 93 7.04 -5.99 -0.31
CA ALA A 93 5.69 -5.49 -0.55
C ALA A 93 5.63 -4.72 -1.87
N LEU A 94 6.62 -3.87 -2.15
CA LEU A 94 6.72 -3.14 -3.41
C LEU A 94 6.90 -4.08 -4.62
N ASP A 95 7.71 -5.13 -4.50
CA ASP A 95 7.89 -6.12 -5.58
C ASP A 95 6.57 -6.83 -5.93
N TYR A 96 5.79 -7.21 -4.92
CA TYR A 96 4.46 -7.75 -5.13
C TYR A 96 3.53 -6.73 -5.81
N LEU A 97 3.55 -5.48 -5.32
CA LEU A 97 2.82 -4.35 -5.88
C LEU A 97 3.11 -4.22 -7.39
N CYS A 98 4.38 -4.27 -7.76
CA CYS A 98 4.86 -4.04 -9.11
C CYS A 98 4.45 -5.13 -10.11
N ILE A 99 4.45 -6.40 -9.69
CA ILE A 99 3.98 -7.52 -10.52
C ILE A 99 2.50 -7.36 -10.87
N GLN A 100 1.71 -6.83 -9.93
CA GLN A 100 0.28 -6.66 -10.15
C GLN A 100 -0.01 -5.35 -10.90
N LEU A 101 0.61 -4.24 -10.48
CA LEU A 101 0.50 -2.92 -11.14
C LEU A 101 0.92 -2.94 -12.61
N SER A 102 1.84 -3.83 -13.02
CA SER A 102 2.25 -3.93 -14.42
C SER A 102 1.14 -4.36 -15.37
N HIS A 103 0.08 -4.99 -14.84
CA HIS A 103 -1.07 -5.45 -15.63
C HIS A 103 -2.31 -4.55 -15.49
N GLU A 104 -2.25 -3.52 -14.64
CA GLU A 104 -3.38 -2.65 -14.34
C GLU A 104 -3.24 -1.30 -15.08
N GLU A 105 -4.34 -0.86 -15.71
CA GLU A 105 -4.43 0.49 -16.26
C GLU A 105 -4.72 1.49 -15.14
N CYS A 106 -3.94 2.57 -15.08
CA CYS A 106 -4.19 3.61 -14.10
C CYS A 106 -5.39 4.46 -14.52
N PRO A 107 -6.22 4.93 -13.57
CA PRO A 107 -7.27 5.89 -13.87
C PRO A 107 -6.70 7.14 -14.57
N THR A 108 -7.47 7.73 -15.47
CA THR A 108 -7.10 9.01 -16.12
C THR A 108 -7.47 10.23 -15.28
N THR A 109 -8.02 10.03 -14.09
CA THR A 109 -8.29 11.10 -13.12
C THR A 109 -6.99 11.80 -12.74
N ILE A 110 -7.02 13.12 -12.77
CA ILE A 110 -5.89 13.98 -12.39
C ILE A 110 -6.00 14.23 -10.89
N ASP A 111 -5.04 13.72 -10.13
CA ASP A 111 -4.86 13.90 -8.70
C ASP A 111 -3.36 13.97 -8.42
N GLU A 112 -2.77 15.08 -8.86
CA GLU A 112 -1.32 15.20 -9.08
C GLU A 112 -0.51 14.97 -7.81
N VAL A 113 0.66 14.36 -7.98
CA VAL A 113 1.61 14.10 -6.90
C VAL A 113 3.02 14.47 -7.36
N CYS A 114 3.69 15.33 -6.59
CA CYS A 114 5.09 15.65 -6.79
C CYS A 114 5.96 14.67 -6.02
N ALA A 115 6.95 14.07 -6.68
CA ALA A 115 7.87 13.15 -6.05
C ALA A 115 9.27 13.77 -5.81
N THR A 116 10.15 13.01 -5.18
CA THR A 116 11.51 13.44 -4.82
C THR A 116 12.47 13.58 -6.00
N ASP A 117 12.08 13.15 -7.19
CA ASP A 117 12.78 13.38 -8.46
C ASP A 117 12.37 14.69 -9.14
N ASP A 118 11.57 15.51 -8.44
CA ASP A 118 10.95 16.75 -8.94
C ASP A 118 10.07 16.54 -10.19
N VAL A 119 9.59 15.32 -10.40
CA VAL A 119 8.59 14.98 -11.43
C VAL A 119 7.19 15.00 -10.83
N THR A 120 6.26 15.60 -11.56
CA THR A 120 4.83 15.55 -11.24
C THR A 120 4.19 14.36 -11.94
N TYR A 121 3.59 13.47 -11.17
CA TYR A 121 2.83 12.33 -11.66
C TYR A 121 1.34 12.69 -11.66
N GLN A 122 0.62 12.26 -12.70
CA GLN A 122 -0.80 12.59 -12.89
C GLN A 122 -1.68 12.12 -11.72
N ASN A 123 -1.32 10.98 -11.12
CA ASN A 123 -1.95 10.45 -9.93
C ASN A 123 -1.04 9.46 -9.19
N MET A 124 -1.47 9.04 -8.01
CA MET A 124 -0.75 8.10 -7.16
C MET A 124 -0.46 6.75 -7.84
N CYS A 125 -1.33 6.29 -8.76
CA CYS A 125 -1.12 5.05 -9.50
C CYS A 125 0.09 5.15 -10.44
N GLU A 126 0.20 6.25 -11.20
CA GLU A 126 1.35 6.49 -12.08
C GLU A 126 2.66 6.67 -11.28
N TYR A 127 2.59 7.38 -10.16
CA TYR A 127 3.71 7.48 -9.22
C TYR A 127 4.16 6.10 -8.70
N GLU A 128 3.23 5.22 -8.32
CA GLU A 128 3.57 3.87 -7.86
C GLU A 128 4.18 2.98 -8.93
N LYS A 129 3.70 3.09 -10.18
CA LYS A 129 4.36 2.42 -11.31
C LYS A 129 5.81 2.84 -11.44
N GLN A 130 6.10 4.13 -11.26
CA GLN A 130 7.47 4.60 -11.32
C GLN A 130 8.35 4.04 -10.20
N ARG A 131 7.80 3.82 -9.00
CA ARG A 131 8.55 3.21 -7.88
C ARG A 131 9.07 1.81 -8.20
N CYS A 132 8.48 1.11 -9.17
CA CYS A 132 8.95 -0.21 -9.61
C CYS A 132 10.36 -0.16 -10.23
N THR A 133 10.69 0.94 -10.89
CA THR A 133 12.02 1.19 -11.46
C THR A 133 12.86 2.14 -10.60
N HIS A 134 12.23 2.97 -9.76
CA HIS A 134 12.87 3.94 -8.88
C HIS A 134 12.53 3.66 -7.41
N ARG A 135 13.19 2.66 -6.80
CA ARG A 135 12.82 2.12 -5.46
C ARG A 135 12.82 3.14 -4.32
N ASN A 136 13.70 4.14 -4.41
CA ASN A 136 13.83 5.22 -3.42
C ASN A 136 13.04 6.48 -3.80
N LEU A 137 12.08 6.37 -4.73
CA LEU A 137 11.19 7.47 -5.07
C LEU A 137 10.13 7.62 -3.97
N HIS A 138 10.04 8.82 -3.42
CA HIS A 138 9.09 9.19 -2.37
C HIS A 138 8.22 10.35 -2.82
N VAL A 139 7.01 10.45 -2.26
CA VAL A 139 6.16 11.62 -2.45
C VAL A 139 6.79 12.79 -1.69
N LYS A 140 7.00 13.90 -2.39
CA LYS A 140 7.46 15.16 -1.81
C LYS A 140 6.28 16.00 -1.35
N THR A 141 5.25 16.14 -2.19
CA THR A 141 4.00 16.84 -1.86
C THR A 141 2.85 16.35 -2.73
N THR A 142 1.62 16.50 -2.23
CA THR A 142 0.44 16.44 -3.09
C THR A 142 0.39 17.70 -3.99
N GLY A 143 -0.10 17.55 -5.21
CA GLY A 143 -0.08 18.56 -6.26
C GLY A 143 1.20 18.55 -7.10
N VAL A 144 1.32 19.53 -7.99
CA VAL A 144 2.48 19.71 -8.88
C VAL A 144 3.76 20.06 -8.11
N CYS A 145 4.91 19.74 -8.69
CA CYS A 145 6.19 20.21 -8.18
C CYS A 145 6.32 21.72 -8.35
N SER A 146 6.84 22.41 -7.33
CA SER A 146 7.14 23.84 -7.44
C SER A 146 8.27 24.05 -8.44
N THR A 147 8.04 24.87 -9.45
CA THR A 147 9.12 25.38 -10.30
C THR A 147 9.92 26.38 -9.46
N SER A 148 11.09 25.97 -8.99
CA SER A 148 12.08 26.89 -8.40
C SER A 148 12.63 27.84 -9.45
#